data_AF-A0A352XUY3-F1
#
_entry.id   AF-A0A352XUY3-F1
#
_cell.length_a   1.000
_cell.length_b   1.000
_cell.length_c   1.000
_cell.angle_alpha   90.00
_cell.angle_beta   90.00
_cell.angle_gamma   90.00
#
_symmetry.space_group_name_H-M   'P 1'
#
loop_
_entity.id
_entity.type
_entity.pdbx_description
1 polymer ?
#
loop_
_entity_poly.entity_id
_entity_poly.type
_entity_poly.pdbx_seq_one_letter_code
_entity_poly.pdbx_strand_id
1 'polypeptide(L)'
;MSFQICIRTEKSLQQLTSEIRTIFALPPFRQDSFAGEPYCQFEMLGMLILIHRADEEDRDPEVMHYPYCFDLQMAFADHELDTDHMEYTLQPYYAQLLSFHLCLDTAYHEKQKVENRWHIRYRFFGKNPNWNEAILYGEAGWQPAIIETPPTIWRTMHPVF
;
A
#
# COMPACT_ATOMS: atom_id res chain seq x y z
N MET A 1 -7.30 4.85 11.24
CA MET A 1 -5.81 4.89 11.21
C MET A 1 -5.42 4.67 9.76
N SER A 2 -4.65 5.56 9.15
CA SER A 2 -4.66 5.76 7.67
C SER A 2 -4.29 4.54 6.84
N PHE A 3 -5.02 4.34 5.76
CA PHE A 3 -4.67 3.45 4.65
C PHE A 3 -3.26 3.76 4.13
N GLN A 4 -2.35 2.78 4.24
CA GLN A 4 -0.97 2.91 3.79
C GLN A 4 -0.45 1.59 3.19
N ILE A 5 0.19 1.66 2.04
CA ILE A 5 0.90 0.54 1.42
C ILE A 5 2.37 0.90 1.31
N CYS A 6 3.23 0.12 1.96
CA CYS A 6 4.67 0.21 1.82
C CYS A 6 5.08 -0.44 0.48
N ILE A 7 6.00 0.19 -0.25
CA ILE A 7 6.40 -0.23 -1.60
C ILE A 7 7.92 -0.36 -1.67
N ARG A 8 8.38 -1.52 -2.13
CA ARG A 8 9.78 -1.78 -2.46
C ARG A 8 9.95 -1.88 -3.97
N THR A 9 10.85 -1.07 -4.50
CA THR A 9 11.17 -1.00 -5.92
C THR A 9 12.46 -0.23 -6.16
N GLU A 10 13.13 -0.52 -7.28
CA GLU A 10 14.28 0.24 -7.79
C GLU A 10 13.86 1.49 -8.58
N LYS A 11 12.55 1.69 -8.80
CA LYS A 11 12.03 2.85 -9.54
C LYS A 11 12.26 4.14 -8.76
N SER A 12 12.48 5.23 -9.50
CA SER A 12 12.44 6.58 -8.93
C SER A 12 11.02 6.95 -8.51
N LEU A 13 10.89 7.90 -7.58
CA LEU A 13 9.59 8.43 -7.14
C LEU A 13 8.74 8.92 -8.33
N GLN A 14 9.33 9.68 -9.26
CA GLN A 14 8.61 10.20 -10.43
C GLN A 14 8.12 9.08 -11.35
N GLN A 15 8.95 8.07 -11.61
CA GLN A 15 8.57 6.94 -12.43
C GLN A 15 7.44 6.14 -11.77
N LEU A 16 7.59 5.79 -10.49
CA LEU A 16 6.59 5.09 -9.70
C LEU A 16 5.24 5.84 -9.74
N THR A 17 5.26 7.13 -9.45
CA THR A 17 4.07 7.99 -9.46
C THR A 17 3.41 8.05 -10.83
N SER A 18 4.19 8.21 -11.91
CA SER A 18 3.65 8.27 -13.27
C SER A 18 2.99 6.95 -13.70
N GLU A 19 3.56 5.82 -13.29
CA GLU A 19 3.00 4.50 -13.57
C GLU A 19 1.73 4.23 -12.74
N ILE A 20 1.73 4.58 -11.45
CA ILE A 20 0.54 4.53 -10.58
C ILE A 20 -0.60 5.39 -11.13
N ARG A 21 -0.27 6.60 -11.57
CA ARG A 21 -1.24 7.49 -12.26
C ARG A 21 -1.92 6.78 -13.42
N THR A 22 -1.14 6.06 -14.23
CA THR A 22 -1.65 5.41 -15.44
C THR A 22 -2.61 4.28 -15.07
N ILE A 23 -2.26 3.47 -14.08
CA ILE A 23 -3.09 2.34 -13.63
C ILE A 23 -4.43 2.78 -13.07
N PHE A 24 -4.44 3.79 -12.21
CA PHE A 24 -5.66 4.27 -11.57
C PHE A 24 -6.36 5.38 -12.35
N ALA A 25 -5.87 5.72 -13.55
CA ALA A 25 -6.37 6.84 -14.36
C ALA A 25 -6.46 8.16 -13.56
N LEU A 26 -5.45 8.45 -12.74
CA LEU A 26 -5.41 9.61 -11.86
C LEU A 26 -5.17 10.91 -12.66
N PRO A 27 -5.57 12.08 -12.12
CA PRO A 27 -5.18 13.36 -12.68
C PRO A 27 -3.64 13.54 -12.69
N PRO A 28 -3.12 14.59 -13.33
CA PRO A 28 -1.71 14.97 -13.15
C PRO A 28 -1.38 15.16 -11.66
N PHE A 29 -0.24 14.66 -11.22
CA PHE A 29 0.22 14.88 -9.84
C PHE A 29 0.89 16.24 -9.69
N ARG A 30 0.85 16.77 -8.47
CA ARG A 30 1.78 17.82 -8.03
C ARG A 30 2.96 17.16 -7.34
N GLN A 31 4.15 17.69 -7.55
CA GLN A 31 5.33 17.32 -6.78
C GLN A 31 5.66 18.47 -5.83
N ASP A 32 5.90 18.13 -4.57
CA ASP A 32 6.23 19.09 -3.51
C ASP A 32 7.20 18.41 -2.52
N SER A 33 7.60 19.11 -1.47
CA SER A 33 8.53 18.62 -0.45
C SER A 33 8.04 18.96 0.95
N PHE A 34 8.17 18.02 1.88
CA PHE A 34 7.92 18.25 3.30
C PHE A 34 9.17 17.88 4.09
N ALA A 35 9.63 18.77 4.98
CA ALA A 35 10.89 18.63 5.72
C ALA A 35 12.13 18.32 4.85
N GLY A 36 12.10 18.68 3.55
CA GLY A 36 13.18 18.42 2.60
C GLY A 36 13.01 17.14 1.77
N GLU A 37 12.09 16.25 2.14
CA GLU A 37 11.80 15.02 1.39
C GLU A 37 10.71 15.24 0.34
N PRO A 38 10.93 14.79 -0.92
CA PRO A 38 9.95 14.98 -1.99
C PRO A 38 8.79 13.99 -1.86
N TYR A 39 7.59 14.47 -2.20
CA TYR A 39 6.40 13.66 -2.35
C TYR A 39 5.63 14.04 -3.63
N CYS A 40 4.80 13.12 -4.10
CA CYS A 40 3.85 13.34 -5.18
C CYS A 40 2.43 13.19 -4.65
N GLN A 41 1.54 14.08 -5.05
CA GLN A 41 0.16 14.10 -4.60
C GLN A 41 -0.83 14.13 -5.75
N PHE A 42 -1.94 13.41 -5.57
CA PHE A 42 -3.12 13.46 -6.42
C PHE A 42 -4.33 13.84 -5.59
N GLU A 43 -5.10 14.83 -6.07
CA GLU A 43 -6.35 15.27 -5.46
C GLU A 43 -7.50 15.01 -6.45
N MET A 44 -8.51 14.25 -6.02
CA MET A 44 -9.67 13.95 -6.85
C MET A 44 -10.90 13.57 -6.02
N LEU A 45 -12.04 14.24 -6.24
CA LEU A 45 -13.35 13.85 -5.66
C LEU A 45 -13.32 13.63 -4.13
N GLY A 46 -12.59 14.45 -3.37
CA GLY A 46 -12.45 14.29 -1.92
C GLY A 46 -11.48 13.18 -1.49
N MET A 47 -10.75 12.59 -2.43
CA MET A 47 -9.66 11.66 -2.19
C MET A 47 -8.31 12.35 -2.39
N LEU A 48 -7.40 12.10 -1.46
CA LEU A 48 -6.00 12.51 -1.53
C LEU A 48 -5.15 11.24 -1.56
N ILE A 49 -4.33 11.09 -2.60
CA ILE A 49 -3.31 10.04 -2.69
C ILE A 49 -1.95 10.68 -2.56
N LEU A 50 -1.12 10.17 -1.66
CA LEU A 50 0.26 10.59 -1.48
C LEU A 50 1.20 9.44 -1.81
N ILE A 51 2.25 9.73 -2.58
CA ILE A 51 3.37 8.82 -2.81
C ILE A 51 4.61 9.54 -2.35
N HIS A 52 5.27 9.01 -1.33
CA HIS A 52 6.41 9.66 -0.71
C HIS A 52 7.45 8.63 -0.25
N ARG A 53 8.65 9.11 0.07
CA ARG A 53 9.64 8.29 0.78
C ARG A 53 9.27 8.19 2.24
N ALA A 54 9.44 7.00 2.81
CA ALA A 54 9.30 6.82 4.25
C ALA A 54 10.64 7.14 4.93
N ASP A 55 10.61 7.95 5.99
CA ASP A 55 11.79 8.21 6.82
C ASP A 55 12.23 6.91 7.50
N GLU A 56 13.47 6.47 7.24
CA GLU A 56 13.97 5.16 7.72
C GLU A 56 13.94 5.02 9.25
N GLU A 57 14.11 6.12 9.98
CA GLU A 57 14.16 6.14 11.45
C GLU A 57 12.80 5.82 12.11
N ASP A 58 11.70 6.15 11.44
CA ASP A 58 10.34 5.96 11.96
C ASP A 58 9.69 4.65 11.50
N ARG A 59 10.41 3.82 10.75
CA ARG A 59 9.82 2.59 10.19
C ARG A 59 9.86 1.42 11.12
N ASP A 60 8.78 0.66 11.04
CA ASP A 60 8.72 -0.69 11.56
C ASP A 60 9.82 -1.56 10.93
N PRO A 61 10.57 -2.33 11.75
CA PRO A 61 11.67 -3.18 11.27
C PRO A 61 11.27 -4.12 10.11
N GLU A 62 10.02 -4.56 10.11
CA GLU A 62 9.46 -5.49 9.14
C GLU A 62 9.37 -4.91 7.72
N VAL A 63 9.26 -3.57 7.60
CA VAL A 63 9.14 -2.86 6.32
C VAL A 63 10.27 -1.86 6.08
N MET A 64 11.32 -1.84 6.91
CA MET A 64 12.44 -0.89 6.79
C MET A 64 12.98 -0.74 5.36
N HIS A 65 12.97 -1.83 4.58
CA HIS A 65 13.49 -1.93 3.22
C HIS A 65 12.46 -1.61 2.10
N TYR A 66 11.31 -1.00 2.41
CA TYR A 66 10.26 -0.62 1.45
C TYR A 66 10.23 0.90 1.18
N PRO A 67 11.21 1.51 0.51
CA PRO A 67 11.52 2.95 0.58
C PRO A 67 10.37 3.94 0.34
N TYR A 68 9.27 3.52 -0.29
CA TYR A 68 8.13 4.38 -0.56
C TYR A 68 6.87 3.96 0.21
N CYS A 69 5.99 4.93 0.45
CA CYS A 69 4.63 4.72 0.92
C CYS A 69 3.64 5.25 -0.12
N PHE A 70 2.55 4.52 -0.30
CA PHE A 70 1.32 4.96 -0.95
C PHE A 70 0.27 5.13 0.12
N ASP A 71 -0.15 6.36 0.38
CA ASP A 71 -1.22 6.67 1.31
C ASP A 71 -2.48 7.08 0.55
N LEU A 72 -3.61 6.62 1.05
CA LEU A 72 -4.94 7.00 0.55
C LEU A 72 -5.72 7.64 1.69
N GLN A 73 -6.13 8.87 1.51
CA GLN A 73 -6.97 9.59 2.47
C GLN A 73 -8.28 9.96 1.82
N MET A 74 -9.38 9.67 2.49
CA MET A 74 -10.72 10.03 2.05
C MET A 74 -11.25 11.17 2.92
N ALA A 75 -11.20 12.38 2.39
CA ALA A 75 -11.76 13.57 3.00
C ALA A 75 -13.24 13.71 2.59
N PHE A 76 -14.12 12.92 3.22
CA PHE A 76 -15.55 13.20 3.16
C PHE A 76 -15.85 14.33 4.16
N ALA A 77 -15.89 15.56 3.65
CA ALA A 77 -15.90 16.77 4.47
C ALA A 77 -17.16 16.99 5.35
N ASP A 78 -18.23 16.21 5.18
CA ASP A 78 -19.53 16.58 5.77
C ASP A 78 -20.14 15.60 6.79
N HIS A 79 -19.64 14.37 6.97
CA HIS A 79 -20.27 13.42 7.90
C HIS A 79 -19.23 12.59 8.66
N GLU A 80 -19.55 12.25 9.91
CA GLU A 80 -18.87 11.27 10.80
C GLU A 80 -18.89 9.84 10.21
N LEU A 81 -18.49 9.69 8.95
CA LEU A 81 -18.38 8.42 8.27
C LEU A 81 -17.11 7.73 8.76
N ASP A 82 -17.30 6.70 9.57
CA ASP A 82 -16.26 5.75 9.91
C ASP A 82 -15.84 5.00 8.63
N THR A 83 -14.71 5.42 8.07
CA THR A 83 -14.12 4.84 6.86
C THR A 83 -13.12 3.73 7.17
N ASP A 84 -12.81 3.46 8.45
CA ASP A 84 -11.78 2.50 8.85
C ASP A 84 -12.07 1.12 8.24
N HIS A 85 -13.33 0.64 8.29
CA HIS A 85 -13.69 -0.66 7.73
C HIS A 85 -13.44 -0.76 6.22
N MET A 86 -13.76 0.30 5.49
CA MET A 86 -13.53 0.35 4.05
C MET A 86 -12.02 0.40 3.76
N GLU A 87 -11.26 1.20 4.51
CA GLU A 87 -9.80 1.26 4.38
C GLU A 87 -9.17 -0.11 4.60
N TYR A 88 -9.52 -0.82 5.68
CA TYR A 88 -9.05 -2.17 5.96
C TYR A 88 -9.36 -3.16 4.84
N THR A 89 -10.55 -3.02 4.24
CA THR A 89 -10.99 -3.94 3.19
C THR A 89 -10.27 -3.64 1.88
N LEU A 90 -10.06 -2.37 1.53
CA LEU A 90 -9.50 -1.96 0.24
C LEU A 90 -7.98 -2.10 0.17
N GLN A 91 -7.27 -1.91 1.28
CA GLN A 91 -5.81 -1.94 1.35
C GLN A 91 -5.16 -3.19 0.70
N PRO A 92 -5.61 -4.43 0.98
CA PRO A 92 -5.07 -5.61 0.29
C PRO A 92 -5.26 -5.57 -1.22
N TYR A 93 -6.41 -5.08 -1.72
CA TYR A 93 -6.69 -5.05 -3.16
C TYR A 93 -5.76 -4.08 -3.89
N TYR A 94 -5.55 -2.88 -3.33
CA TYR A 94 -4.62 -1.92 -3.93
C TYR A 94 -3.17 -2.44 -3.88
N ALA A 95 -2.76 -3.09 -2.79
CA ALA A 95 -1.43 -3.68 -2.69
C ALA A 95 -1.20 -4.79 -3.74
N GLN A 96 -2.18 -5.68 -3.93
CA GLN A 96 -2.14 -6.70 -4.99
C GLN A 96 -2.11 -6.08 -6.38
N LEU A 97 -2.96 -5.08 -6.64
CA LEU A 97 -3.07 -4.43 -7.94
C LEU A 97 -1.76 -3.72 -8.33
N LEU A 98 -1.15 -2.99 -7.39
CA LEU A 98 0.17 -2.40 -7.54
C LEU A 98 1.24 -3.47 -7.81
N SER A 99 1.25 -4.55 -7.03
CA SER A 99 2.21 -5.64 -7.21
C SER A 99 2.08 -6.28 -8.60
N PHE A 100 0.85 -6.52 -9.05
CA PHE A 100 0.56 -7.21 -10.30
C PHE A 100 0.94 -6.39 -11.53
N HIS A 101 0.46 -5.15 -11.61
CA HIS A 101 0.61 -4.32 -12.80
C HIS A 101 1.99 -3.66 -12.88
N LEU A 102 2.59 -3.29 -11.75
CA LEU A 102 3.86 -2.58 -11.72
C LEU A 102 5.05 -3.46 -11.36
N CYS A 103 4.83 -4.75 -11.07
CA CYS A 103 5.88 -5.66 -10.61
C CYS A 103 6.60 -5.12 -9.36
N LEU A 104 5.81 -4.62 -8.41
CA LEU A 104 6.28 -4.09 -7.13
C LEU A 104 6.20 -5.16 -6.06
N ASP A 105 7.09 -5.08 -5.08
CA ASP A 105 6.87 -5.73 -3.79
C ASP A 105 6.11 -4.73 -2.92
N THR A 106 5.00 -5.17 -2.33
CA THR A 106 4.18 -4.31 -1.48
C THR A 106 3.96 -4.95 -0.13
N ALA A 107 3.81 -4.10 0.89
CA ALA A 107 3.43 -4.53 2.23
C ALA A 107 2.32 -3.63 2.78
N TYR A 108 1.45 -4.19 3.59
CA TYR A 108 0.41 -3.44 4.26
C TYR A 108 0.16 -3.99 5.66
N HIS A 109 -0.35 -3.15 6.56
CA HIS A 109 -0.68 -3.59 7.91
C HIS A 109 -2.06 -4.24 7.95
N GLU A 110 -2.18 -5.32 8.71
CA GLU A 110 -3.46 -5.80 9.22
C GLU A 110 -3.58 -5.43 10.68
N LYS A 111 -4.82 -5.16 11.12
CA LYS A 111 -5.11 -4.80 12.51
C LYS A 111 -6.20 -5.68 13.07
N GLN A 112 -6.06 -5.99 14.36
CA GLN A 112 -7.07 -6.70 15.10
C GLN A 112 -7.11 -6.15 16.52
N LYS A 113 -8.32 -5.97 17.06
CA LYS A 113 -8.51 -5.64 18.48
C LYS A 113 -8.66 -6.93 19.27
N VAL A 114 -7.74 -7.19 20.20
CA VAL A 114 -7.74 -8.37 21.08
C VAL A 114 -7.67 -7.87 22.51
N GLU A 115 -8.61 -8.28 23.37
CA GLU A 115 -8.64 -7.90 24.80
C GLU A 115 -8.47 -6.38 25.04
N ASN A 116 -9.13 -5.58 24.22
CA ASN A 116 -9.09 -4.11 24.22
C ASN A 116 -7.73 -3.48 23.84
N ARG A 117 -6.79 -4.25 23.30
CA ARG A 117 -5.53 -3.77 22.73
C ARG A 117 -5.55 -3.91 21.21
N TRP A 118 -4.95 -2.95 20.52
CA TRP A 118 -4.73 -3.07 19.08
C TRP A 118 -3.48 -3.90 18.83
N HIS A 119 -3.59 -4.87 17.93
CA HIS A 119 -2.50 -5.66 17.42
C HIS A 119 -2.33 -5.39 15.94
N ILE A 120 -1.09 -5.40 15.48
CA ILE A 120 -0.74 -5.24 14.07
C ILE A 120 0.14 -6.40 13.60
N ARG A 121 0.07 -6.69 12.31
CA ARG A 121 1.06 -7.48 11.57
C ARG A 121 1.17 -6.95 10.16
N TYR A 122 2.26 -7.26 9.46
CA TYR A 122 2.40 -6.97 8.04
C TYR A 122 2.10 -8.19 7.19
N ARG A 123 1.45 -7.92 6.06
CA ARG A 123 1.33 -8.84 4.94
C ARG A 123 2.09 -8.29 3.76
N PHE A 124 2.58 -9.20 2.93
CA PHE A 124 3.46 -8.87 1.82
C PHE A 124 2.98 -9.54 0.55
N PHE A 125 3.02 -8.80 -0.55
CA PHE A 125 2.69 -9.27 -1.87
C PHE A 125 3.81 -8.99 -2.85
N GLY A 126 3.97 -9.89 -3.81
CA GLY A 126 4.83 -9.70 -4.97
C GLY A 126 4.22 -10.37 -6.19
N LYS A 127 4.63 -9.94 -7.38
CA LYS A 127 4.19 -10.58 -8.63
C LYS A 127 4.75 -11.99 -8.73
N ASN A 128 3.92 -12.96 -9.09
CA ASN A 128 4.38 -14.32 -9.33
C ASN A 128 5.12 -14.41 -10.68
N PRO A 129 6.43 -14.71 -10.71
CA PRO A 129 7.18 -14.84 -11.96
C PRO A 129 6.74 -16.05 -12.79
N ASN A 130 6.09 -17.04 -12.18
CA ASN A 130 5.59 -18.23 -12.84
C ASN A 130 4.14 -18.09 -13.30
N TRP A 131 3.51 -16.93 -13.08
CA TRP A 131 2.16 -16.69 -13.56
C TRP A 131 2.15 -16.58 -15.08
N ASN A 132 1.23 -17.30 -15.70
CA ASN A 132 1.03 -17.32 -17.14
C ASN A 132 -0.42 -16.95 -17.45
N GLU A 133 -0.62 -15.82 -18.12
CA GLU A 133 -1.94 -15.31 -18.51
C GLU A 133 -2.71 -16.24 -19.46
N ALA A 134 -2.01 -17.14 -20.16
CA ALA A 134 -2.63 -18.09 -21.07
C ALA A 134 -3.26 -19.31 -20.38
N ILE A 135 -2.97 -19.55 -19.10
CA ILE A 135 -3.50 -20.67 -18.32
C ILE A 135 -4.67 -20.18 -17.47
N LEU A 136 -5.85 -20.72 -17.71
CA LEU A 136 -7.07 -20.28 -17.03
C LEU A 136 -7.19 -20.89 -15.63
N TYR A 137 -7.97 -20.21 -14.78
CA TYR A 137 -8.26 -20.70 -13.44
C TYR A 137 -8.84 -22.11 -13.46
N GLY A 138 -8.19 -23.04 -12.74
CA GLY A 138 -8.58 -24.45 -12.65
C GLY A 138 -7.90 -25.37 -13.66
N GLU A 139 -7.13 -24.83 -14.62
CA GLU A 139 -6.34 -25.64 -15.55
C GLU A 139 -5.07 -26.20 -14.88
N ALA A 140 -4.54 -27.28 -15.45
CA ALA A 140 -3.30 -27.88 -14.97
C ALA A 140 -2.14 -26.88 -15.11
N GLY A 141 -1.41 -26.67 -14.02
CA GLY A 141 -0.33 -25.68 -13.97
C GLY A 141 -0.78 -24.25 -13.68
N TRP A 142 -2.07 -24.00 -13.45
CA TRP A 142 -2.54 -22.69 -13.00
C TRP A 142 -1.88 -22.28 -11.68
N GLN A 143 -1.48 -21.01 -11.61
CA GLN A 143 -0.92 -20.38 -10.41
C GLN A 143 -1.54 -18.99 -10.21
N PRO A 144 -1.59 -18.46 -8.97
CA PRO A 144 -2.04 -17.10 -8.74
C PRO A 144 -1.07 -16.08 -9.33
N ALA A 145 -1.58 -14.93 -9.75
CA ALA A 145 -0.78 -13.84 -10.30
C ALA A 145 0.08 -13.13 -9.25
N ILE A 146 -0.34 -13.21 -7.99
CA ILE A 146 0.34 -12.64 -6.83
C ILE A 146 0.77 -13.75 -5.89
N ILE A 147 2.00 -13.65 -5.39
CA ILE A 147 2.50 -14.46 -4.29
C ILE A 147 2.31 -13.67 -3.01
N GLU A 148 1.78 -14.34 -1.99
CA GLU A 148 1.77 -13.85 -0.62
C GLU A 148 2.87 -14.57 0.17
N THR A 149 3.79 -13.82 0.80
CA THR A 149 4.75 -14.42 1.74
C THR A 149 4.10 -14.54 3.11
N PRO A 150 4.60 -15.45 3.99
CA PRO A 150 4.07 -15.57 5.34
C PRO A 150 4.00 -14.20 6.04
N PRO A 151 2.88 -13.87 6.69
CA PRO A 151 2.75 -12.61 7.39
C PRO A 151 3.69 -12.56 8.60
N THR A 152 3.96 -11.35 9.08
CA THR A 152 4.69 -11.18 10.34
C THR A 152 3.84 -11.68 11.51
N ILE A 153 4.50 -11.89 12.66
CA ILE A 153 3.79 -12.19 13.90
C ILE A 153 2.91 -11.01 14.31
N TRP A 154 1.80 -11.29 14.98
CA TRP A 154 1.01 -10.27 15.64
C TRP A 154 1.80 -9.65 16.77
N ARG A 155 1.88 -8.32 16.80
CA ARG A 155 2.47 -7.56 17.89
C ARG A 155 1.51 -6.50 18.39
N THR A 156 1.57 -6.21 19.68
CA THR A 156 0.76 -5.14 20.28
C THR A 156 1.22 -3.80 19.72
N MET A 157 0.29 -2.98 19.27
CA MET A 157 0.58 -1.61 18.88
C MET A 157 0.78 -0.78 20.14
N HIS A 158 1.95 -0.19 20.29
CA HIS A 158 2.17 0.83 21.31
C HIS A 158 1.56 2.15 20.83
N PRO A 159 0.86 2.90 21.68
CA PRO A 159 0.36 4.21 21.29
C PRO A 159 1.53 5.07 20.84
N VAL A 160 1.39 5.66 19.65
CA VAL A 160 2.28 6.73 19.18
C VAL A 160 1.90 7.96 20.00
N PHE A 161 2.79 8.39 20.89
CA PHE A 161 2.58 9.51 21.81
C PHE A 161 2.74 10.86 21.11
#